data_AF-X1B9K9-F1
#
_entry.id   AF-X1B9K9-F1
#
_cell.length_a   1.000
_cell.length_b   1.000
_cell.length_c   1.000
_cell.angle_alpha   90.00
_cell.angle_beta   90.00
_cell.angle_gamma   90.00
#
_symmetry.space_group_name_H-M   'P 1'
#
loop_
_entity.id
_entity.type
_entity.pdbx_description
1 polymer ?
#
loop_
_entity_poly.entity_id
_entity_poly.type
_entity_poly.pdbx_seq_one_letter_code
_entity_poly.pdbx_strand_id
1 'polypeptide(L)'
;ARVLDELMPEDLLKFGLIPEFVGRLPVTVTLSALTRDDLMRVLVEPRNAVTRQFERFLQLDNVELIFTDGAIEAAADMALLRKTGARALRSIVEESLLDVMYDIPERTDVRKCIVTEEVIREGRAPLLLTKAHIDQGVDENNYDELTEKGA
;
A
#
# COMPACT_ATOMS: atom_id res chain seq x y z
N ALA A 1 10.50 -24.01 -11.82
CA ALA A 1 10.49 -24.78 -10.56
C ALA A 1 10.92 -23.85 -9.43
N ARG A 2 10.28 -23.92 -8.26
CA ARG A 2 10.64 -23.12 -7.08
C ARG A 2 11.82 -23.81 -6.40
N VAL A 3 13.04 -23.32 -6.64
CA VAL A 3 14.30 -23.95 -6.20
C VAL A 3 14.33 -24.23 -4.68
N LEU A 4 13.69 -23.36 -3.89
CA LEU A 4 13.63 -23.53 -2.44
C LEU A 4 12.75 -24.72 -2.01
N ASP A 5 11.76 -25.14 -2.82
CA ASP A 5 10.87 -26.26 -2.49
C ASP A 5 11.61 -27.61 -2.53
N GLU A 6 12.78 -27.66 -3.17
CA GLU A 6 13.66 -28.83 -3.26
C GLU A 6 14.80 -28.79 -2.23
N LEU A 7 14.75 -27.88 -1.26
CA LEU A 7 15.80 -27.70 -0.25
C LEU A 7 16.03 -28.97 0.56
N MET A 8 17.28 -29.43 0.57
CA MET A 8 17.72 -30.56 1.39
C MET A 8 18.48 -30.09 2.64
N PRO A 9 18.48 -30.88 3.73
CA PRO A 9 19.27 -30.57 4.92
C PRO A 9 20.77 -30.37 4.63
N GLU A 10 21.31 -31.06 3.63
CA GLU A 10 22.70 -30.90 3.19
C GLU A 10 23.01 -29.49 2.66
N ASP A 11 22.02 -28.83 2.06
CA ASP A 11 22.17 -27.45 1.57
C ASP A 11 22.29 -26.48 2.74
N LEU A 12 21.56 -26.72 3.83
CA LEU A 12 21.65 -25.96 5.07
C LEU A 12 23.02 -26.12 5.75
N LEU A 13 23.60 -27.34 5.71
CA LEU A 13 24.95 -27.59 6.20
C LEU A 13 26.01 -26.84 5.37
N LYS A 14 25.89 -26.89 4.03
CA LYS A 14 26.76 -26.12 3.11
C LYS A 14 26.61 -24.62 3.30
N PHE A 15 25.42 -24.15 3.70
CA PHE A 15 25.15 -22.75 4.02
C PHE A 15 25.77 -22.32 5.37
N GLY A 16 26.26 -23.26 6.19
CA GLY A 16 26.98 -22.99 7.43
C GLY A 16 26.22 -23.30 8.71
N LEU A 17 25.03 -23.92 8.64
CA LEU A 17 24.33 -24.40 9.83
C LEU A 17 25.00 -25.68 10.36
N ILE A 18 25.03 -25.85 11.69
CA ILE A 18 25.63 -27.04 12.32
C ILE A 18 24.68 -28.25 12.29
N PRO A 19 25.21 -29.48 12.19
CA PRO A 19 24.39 -30.71 12.11
C PRO A 19 23.42 -30.91 13.28
N GLU A 20 23.83 -30.58 14.50
CA GLU A 20 23.01 -30.73 15.70
C GLU A 20 21.80 -29.80 15.71
N PHE A 21 21.92 -28.64 15.07
CA PHE A 21 20.83 -27.68 14.93
C PHE A 21 19.86 -28.10 13.82
N VAL A 22 20.39 -28.47 12.65
CA VAL A 22 19.57 -28.96 11.52
C VAL A 22 18.80 -30.22 11.91
N GLY A 23 19.43 -31.15 12.66
CA GLY A 23 18.77 -32.36 13.16
C GLY A 23 17.61 -32.10 14.14
N ARG A 24 17.52 -30.90 14.73
CA ARG A 24 16.41 -30.49 15.62
C ARG A 24 15.27 -29.77 14.88
N LEU A 25 15.37 -29.59 13.56
CA LEU A 25 14.36 -28.95 12.73
C LEU A 25 13.71 -29.99 11.78
N PRO A 26 12.80 -30.85 12.30
CA PRO A 26 12.21 -31.93 11.52
C PRO A 26 11.21 -31.47 10.44
N VAL A 27 10.81 -30.19 10.46
CA VAL A 27 9.85 -29.60 9.53
C VAL A 27 10.48 -28.39 8.86
N THR A 28 10.43 -28.36 7.53
CA THR A 28 10.89 -27.24 6.72
C THR A 28 9.77 -26.79 5.81
N VAL A 29 9.54 -25.48 5.74
CA VAL A 29 8.53 -24.85 4.87
C VAL A 29 9.19 -23.68 4.16
N THR A 30 8.89 -23.53 2.88
CA THR A 30 9.42 -22.48 2.02
C THR A 30 8.33 -21.46 1.74
N LEU A 31 8.74 -20.20 1.60
CA LEU A 31 7.84 -19.11 1.23
C LEU A 31 8.10 -18.71 -0.22
N SER A 32 7.02 -18.49 -0.96
CA SER A 32 7.12 -17.94 -2.31
C SER A 32 7.40 -16.44 -2.25
N ALA A 33 8.13 -15.93 -3.24
CA ALA A 33 8.25 -14.50 -3.44
C ALA A 33 6.88 -13.89 -3.73
N LEU A 34 6.63 -12.70 -3.20
CA LEU A 34 5.38 -11.97 -3.42
C LEU A 34 5.28 -11.52 -4.87
N THR A 35 4.14 -11.80 -5.49
CA THR A 35 3.78 -11.27 -6.81
C THR A 35 3.15 -9.87 -6.68
N ARG A 36 2.92 -9.21 -7.82
CA ARG A 36 2.18 -7.94 -7.87
C ARG A 36 0.80 -8.10 -7.23
N ASP A 37 0.08 -9.15 -7.60
CA ASP A 37 -1.26 -9.44 -7.11
C ASP A 37 -1.24 -9.72 -5.60
N ASP A 38 -0.24 -10.43 -5.09
CA ASP A 38 -0.10 -10.65 -3.65
C ASP A 38 0.08 -9.32 -2.89
N LEU A 39 0.85 -8.38 -3.45
CA LEU A 39 1.07 -7.06 -2.84
C LEU A 39 -0.19 -6.20 -2.86
N MET A 40 -0.95 -6.21 -3.96
CA MET A 40 -2.25 -5.55 -4.04
C MET A 40 -3.20 -6.11 -2.99
N ARG A 41 -3.27 -7.44 -2.86
CA ARG A 41 -4.09 -8.09 -1.82
C ARG A 41 -3.65 -7.68 -0.42
N VAL A 42 -2.35 -7.61 -0.14
CA VAL A 42 -1.82 -7.15 1.15
C VAL A 42 -2.24 -5.71 1.46
N LEU A 43 -2.39 -4.84 0.45
CA LEU A 43 -2.84 -3.46 0.64
C LEU A 43 -4.30 -3.35 1.08
N VAL A 44 -5.19 -4.26 0.66
CA VAL A 44 -6.65 -4.08 0.82
C VAL A 44 -7.39 -5.19 1.56
N GLU A 45 -6.99 -6.46 1.43
CA GLU A 45 -7.75 -7.59 1.98
C GLU A 45 -7.58 -7.81 3.49
N PRO A 46 -6.35 -7.79 4.06
CA PRO A 46 -6.15 -8.09 5.47
C PRO A 46 -6.94 -7.17 6.39
N ARG A 47 -7.37 -7.70 7.54
CA ARG A 47 -8.04 -6.88 8.56
C ARG A 47 -7.19 -5.68 9.01
N ASN A 48 -5.87 -5.85 8.99
CA ASN A 48 -4.88 -4.83 9.34
C ASN A 48 -4.11 -4.34 8.10
N ALA A 49 -4.76 -4.28 6.93
CA ALA A 49 -4.14 -3.77 5.72
C ALA A 49 -3.72 -2.30 5.88
N VAL A 50 -2.68 -1.88 5.16
CA VAL A 50 -2.09 -0.54 5.33
C VAL A 50 -3.11 0.56 4.99
N THR A 51 -3.86 0.42 3.90
CA THR A 51 -4.87 1.42 3.50
C THR A 51 -5.93 1.58 4.60
N ARG A 52 -6.46 0.47 5.12
CA ARG A 52 -7.44 0.44 6.22
C ARG A 52 -6.93 1.10 7.51
N GLN A 53 -5.63 1.05 7.77
CA GLN A 53 -5.04 1.74 8.93
C GLN A 53 -5.11 3.26 8.73
N PHE A 54 -4.70 3.77 7.56
CA PHE A 54 -4.75 5.19 7.25
C PHE A 54 -6.18 5.72 7.06
N GLU A 55 -7.08 4.91 6.49
CA GLU A 55 -8.51 5.22 6.44
C GLU A 55 -9.06 5.50 7.83
N ARG A 56 -8.73 4.65 8.82
CA ARG A 56 -9.14 4.87 10.21
C ARG A 56 -8.51 6.10 10.83
N PHE A 57 -7.28 6.46 10.47
CA PHE A 57 -6.65 7.66 10.99
C PHE A 57 -7.36 8.91 10.49
N LEU A 58 -7.60 9.04 9.19
CA LEU A 58 -8.32 10.20 8.63
C LEU A 58 -9.79 10.25 9.07
N GLN A 59 -10.41 9.09 9.34
CA GLN A 59 -11.76 9.03 9.90
C GLN A 59 -11.86 9.67 11.29
N LEU A 60 -10.79 9.72 12.09
CA LEU A 60 -10.79 10.44 13.38
C LEU A 60 -11.03 11.93 13.19
N ASP A 61 -10.61 12.48 12.05
CA ASP A 61 -10.82 13.86 11.64
C ASP A 61 -12.07 14.05 10.77
N ASN A 62 -12.92 13.03 10.67
CA ASN A 62 -14.12 12.98 9.81
C ASN A 62 -13.82 13.15 8.31
N VAL A 63 -12.66 12.70 7.86
CA VAL A 63 -12.28 12.63 6.44
C VAL A 63 -12.27 11.19 5.97
N GLU A 64 -12.98 10.91 4.88
CA GLU A 64 -12.96 9.61 4.22
C GLU A 64 -11.76 9.52 3.27
N LEU A 65 -10.92 8.49 3.43
CA LEU A 65 -9.78 8.24 2.56
C LEU A 65 -10.13 7.16 1.54
N ILE A 66 -9.86 7.42 0.27
CA ILE A 66 -10.12 6.50 -0.83
C ILE A 66 -8.85 6.32 -1.64
N PHE A 67 -8.46 5.07 -1.88
CA PHE A 67 -7.44 4.73 -2.85
C PHE A 67 -8.12 4.23 -4.12
N THR A 68 -7.79 4.85 -5.24
CA THR A 68 -8.21 4.35 -6.55
C THR A 68 -7.53 3.01 -6.86
N ASP A 69 -8.14 2.19 -7.72
CA ASP A 69 -7.53 0.93 -8.16
C ASP A 69 -6.14 1.17 -8.78
N GLY A 70 -6.00 2.24 -9.57
CA GLY A 70 -4.71 2.67 -10.14
C GLY A 70 -3.66 3.00 -9.08
N ALA A 71 -4.04 3.60 -7.95
CA ALA A 71 -3.12 3.85 -6.84
C ALA A 71 -2.64 2.56 -6.17
N ILE A 72 -3.52 1.59 -5.95
CA ILE A 72 -3.18 0.29 -5.37
C ILE A 72 -2.22 -0.48 -6.28
N GLU A 73 -2.53 -0.48 -7.58
CA GLU A 73 -1.70 -1.05 -8.63
C GLU A 73 -0.31 -0.42 -8.69
N ALA A 74 -0.24 0.91 -8.72
CA ALA A 74 1.02 1.65 -8.74
C ALA A 74 1.86 1.41 -7.49
N ALA A 75 1.23 1.32 -6.31
CA ALA A 75 1.93 1.04 -5.06
C ALA A 75 2.55 -0.38 -5.06
N ALA A 76 1.84 -1.37 -5.60
CA ALA A 76 2.35 -2.73 -5.77
C ALA A 76 3.54 -2.77 -6.75
N ASP A 77 3.46 -2.08 -7.88
CA ASP A 77 4.55 -1.97 -8.86
C ASP A 77 5.80 -1.33 -8.26
N MET A 78 5.63 -0.23 -7.54
CA MET A 78 6.72 0.48 -6.86
C MET A 78 7.37 -0.39 -5.78
N ALA A 79 6.58 -1.15 -5.02
CA ALA A 79 7.09 -2.07 -4.01
C ALA A 79 7.94 -3.21 -4.60
N LEU A 80 7.53 -3.75 -5.76
CA LEU A 80 8.33 -4.74 -6.49
C LEU A 80 9.67 -4.14 -6.95
N LEU A 81 9.65 -2.92 -7.50
CA LEU A 81 10.84 -2.23 -7.96
C LEU A 81 11.85 -1.96 -6.83
N ARG A 82 11.34 -1.61 -5.63
CA ARG A 82 12.16 -1.37 -4.42
C ARG A 82 12.76 -2.66 -3.82
N LYS A 83 12.42 -3.86 -4.32
CA LYS A 83 12.94 -5.20 -3.89
C LYS A 83 12.87 -5.48 -2.37
N THR A 84 12.02 -4.77 -1.64
CA THR A 84 11.84 -4.92 -0.20
C THR A 84 10.51 -5.60 0.17
N GLY A 85 9.75 -6.04 -0.84
CA GLY A 85 8.49 -6.77 -0.69
C GLY A 85 7.41 -5.95 -0.02
N ALA A 86 6.53 -6.61 0.75
CA ALA A 86 5.38 -5.96 1.43
C ALA A 86 5.77 -4.83 2.40
N ARG A 87 7.03 -4.79 2.87
CA ARG A 87 7.50 -3.73 3.78
C ARG A 87 7.52 -2.36 3.10
N ALA A 88 7.78 -2.31 1.79
CA ALA A 88 7.78 -1.07 1.01
C ALA A 88 6.39 -0.42 0.93
N LEU A 89 5.33 -1.22 0.99
CA LEU A 89 3.96 -0.74 0.83
C LEU A 89 3.61 0.31 1.89
N ARG A 90 4.04 0.09 3.14
CA ARG A 90 3.81 1.05 4.22
C ARG A 90 4.47 2.40 3.95
N SER A 91 5.74 2.39 3.55
CA SER A 91 6.46 3.63 3.26
C SER A 91 5.87 4.38 2.07
N ILE A 92 5.45 3.67 1.02
CA ILE A 92 4.85 4.28 -0.17
C ILE A 92 3.55 5.00 0.20
N VAL A 93 2.67 4.35 0.97
CA VAL A 93 1.41 4.96 1.43
C VAL A 93 1.66 6.12 2.39
N GLU A 94 2.60 5.97 3.32
CA GLU A 94 2.96 7.02 4.29
C GLU A 94 3.55 8.27 3.60
N GLU A 95 4.45 8.06 2.63
CA GLU A 95 4.98 9.13 1.77
C GLU A 95 3.86 9.88 1.04
N SER A 96 2.88 9.16 0.49
CA SER A 96 1.77 9.76 -0.27
C SER A 96 0.78 10.58 0.58
N LEU A 97 0.75 10.34 1.89
CA LEU A 97 -0.21 10.95 2.81
C LEU A 97 0.43 11.93 3.80
N LEU A 98 1.76 12.07 3.79
CA LEU A 98 2.50 12.82 4.81
C LEU A 98 1.96 14.24 4.97
N ASP A 99 1.89 14.99 3.87
CA ASP A 99 1.44 16.38 3.87
C ASP A 99 -0.05 16.48 4.24
N VAL A 100 -0.86 15.56 3.72
CA VAL A 100 -2.30 15.51 4.00
C VAL A 100 -2.59 15.26 5.47
N MET A 101 -1.84 14.36 6.12
CA MET A 101 -2.00 14.09 7.56
C MET A 101 -1.58 15.28 8.42
N TYR A 102 -0.69 16.15 7.92
CA TYR A 102 -0.32 17.38 8.59
C TYR A 102 -1.40 18.46 8.44
N ASP A 103 -1.99 18.60 7.25
CA ASP A 103 -2.95 19.67 6.94
C ASP A 103 -4.38 19.36 7.40
N ILE A 104 -4.84 18.11 7.30
CA ILE A 104 -6.23 17.72 7.60
C ILE A 104 -6.71 18.17 9.00
N PRO A 105 -5.93 18.02 10.08
CA PRO A 105 -6.36 18.43 11.42
C PRO A 105 -6.79 19.91 11.51
N GLU A 106 -6.25 20.78 10.65
CA GLU A 106 -6.59 22.20 10.60
C GLU A 106 -7.74 22.52 9.62
N ARG A 107 -8.11 21.57 8.75
CA ARG A 107 -9.05 21.74 7.64
C ARG A 107 -10.42 21.15 7.96
N THR A 108 -11.37 22.01 8.32
CA THR A 108 -12.75 21.60 8.67
C THR A 108 -13.70 21.45 7.47
N ASP A 109 -13.29 21.92 6.29
CA ASP A 109 -14.06 21.93 5.04
C ASP A 109 -13.93 20.63 4.23
N VAL A 110 -12.84 19.88 4.44
CA VAL A 110 -12.51 18.64 3.72
C VAL A 110 -13.38 17.49 4.24
N ARG A 111 -13.83 16.64 3.33
CA ARG A 111 -14.68 15.47 3.63
C ARG A 111 -14.17 14.18 2.99
N LYS A 112 -13.55 14.25 1.82
CA LYS A 112 -12.88 13.10 1.19
C LYS A 112 -11.45 13.45 0.79
N CYS A 113 -10.55 12.49 0.91
CA CYS A 113 -9.19 12.50 0.38
C CYS A 113 -9.07 11.33 -0.60
N ILE A 114 -8.70 11.60 -1.85
CA ILE A 114 -8.57 10.60 -2.90
C ILE A 114 -7.10 10.50 -3.30
N VAL A 115 -6.55 9.29 -3.20
CA VAL A 115 -5.20 8.94 -3.63
C VAL A 115 -5.29 8.28 -5.01
N THR A 116 -4.72 8.95 -6.00
CA THR A 116 -4.70 8.50 -7.41
C THR A 116 -3.37 7.83 -7.77
N GLU A 117 -3.29 7.27 -8.97
CA GLU A 117 -2.06 6.69 -9.51
C GLU A 117 -0.92 7.72 -9.56
N GLU A 118 -1.19 8.95 -9.95
CA GLU A 118 -0.21 10.04 -10.08
C GLU A 118 0.35 10.45 -8.72
N VAL A 119 -0.45 10.38 -7.65
CA VAL A 119 0.05 10.62 -6.29
C VAL A 119 1.16 9.63 -5.95
N ILE A 120 0.96 8.35 -6.29
CA ILE A 120 1.92 7.28 -5.99
C ILE A 120 3.14 7.31 -6.92
N ARG A 121 2.93 7.53 -8.22
CA ARG A 121 4.01 7.47 -9.22
C ARG A 121 4.80 8.76 -9.33
N GLU A 122 4.12 9.90 -9.31
CA GLU A 122 4.71 11.22 -9.58
C GLU A 122 4.89 12.05 -8.30
N GLY A 123 4.35 11.61 -7.16
CA GLY A 123 4.42 12.36 -5.90
C GLY A 123 3.58 13.62 -5.91
N ARG A 124 2.49 13.65 -6.70
CA ARG A 124 1.51 14.75 -6.66
C ARG A 124 0.76 14.74 -5.32
N ALA A 125 0.20 15.89 -4.95
CA ALA A 125 -0.67 15.97 -3.79
C ALA A 125 -1.99 15.19 -4.00
N PRO A 126 -2.52 14.49 -2.98
CA PRO A 126 -3.83 13.87 -3.05
C PRO A 126 -4.96 14.88 -3.31
N LEU A 127 -6.04 14.41 -3.93
CA LEU A 127 -7.21 15.24 -4.21
C LEU A 127 -8.07 15.36 -2.96
N LEU A 128 -8.29 16.59 -2.51
CA LEU A 128 -9.12 16.89 -1.34
C LEU A 128 -10.49 17.42 -1.80
N LEU A 129 -11.56 16.67 -1.50
CA LEU A 129 -12.92 17.11 -1.78
C LEU A 129 -13.53 17.77 -0.55
N THR A 130 -14.02 18.99 -0.78
CA THR A 130 -14.79 19.73 0.22
C THR A 130 -16.27 19.38 0.12
N LYS A 131 -17.05 19.80 1.11
CA LYS A 131 -18.51 19.64 1.07
C LYS A 131 -19.14 20.19 -0.22
N ALA A 132 -18.65 21.33 -0.73
CA ALA A 132 -19.15 21.92 -1.96
C ALA A 132 -18.90 21.05 -3.21
N HIS A 133 -17.77 20.34 -3.26
CA HIS A 133 -17.47 19.42 -4.36
C HIS A 133 -18.40 18.20 -4.33
N ILE A 134 -18.65 17.66 -3.14
CA ILE A 134 -19.56 16.51 -2.95
C ILE A 134 -20.99 16.90 -3.31
N ASP A 135 -21.45 18.09 -2.90
CA ASP A 135 -22.79 18.60 -3.23
C ASP A 135 -22.97 18.83 -4.75
N GLN A 136 -21.88 19.01 -5.50
CA GLN A 136 -21.86 19.10 -6.97
C GLN A 136 -21.81 17.74 -7.67
N GLY A 137 -21.79 16.64 -6.91
CA GLY A 137 -21.77 15.28 -7.43
C GLY A 137 -20.37 14.75 -7.77
N VAL A 138 -19.30 15.39 -7.29
CA VAL A 138 -17.94 14.89 -7.52
C VAL A 138 -17.58 13.83 -6.48
N ASP A 139 -17.07 12.70 -6.97
CA ASP A 139 -16.69 11.50 -6.23
C ASP A 139 -15.41 10.85 -6.79
N GLU A 140 -15.07 9.67 -6.26
CA GLU A 140 -13.91 8.87 -6.64
C GLU A 140 -13.94 8.27 -8.05
N ASN A 141 -15.01 8.43 -8.83
CA ASN A 141 -15.14 7.92 -10.20
C ASN A 141 -15.21 9.04 -11.25
N ASN A 142 -15.43 10.29 -10.86
CA ASN A 142 -15.53 11.44 -11.76
C ASN A 142 -14.66 12.65 -11.34
N TYR A 143 -13.68 12.42 -10.46
CA TYR A 143 -12.76 13.47 -10.00
C TYR A 143 -11.92 14.10 -11.14
N ASP A 144 -11.79 13.43 -12.28
CA ASP A 144 -11.11 13.96 -13.47
C ASP A 144 -11.78 15.25 -14.02
N GLU A 145 -13.07 15.46 -13.74
CA GLU A 145 -13.76 16.70 -14.11
C GLU A 145 -13.23 17.94 -13.35
N LEU A 146 -12.56 17.73 -12.20
CA LEU A 146 -11.91 18.80 -11.44
C LEU A 146 -10.53 19.15 -12.00
N THR A 147 -9.79 18.17 -12.52
CA THR A 147 -8.44 18.40 -13.08
C THR A 147 -8.50 19.11 -14.43
N GLU A 148 -9.57 18.91 -15.23
CA GLU A 148 -9.77 19.63 -16.50
C GLU A 148 -10.25 21.09 -16.33
N LYS A 149 -10.94 21.41 -15.22
CA LYS A 149 -11.43 22.78 -14.94
C LYS A 149 -10.39 23.68 -14.25
N GLY A 150 -9.22 23.14 -13.92
CA GLY A 150 -8.17 23.80 -13.12
C GLY A 150 -6.91 24.22 -13.89
N ALA A 151 -6.99 24.45 -15.20
CA ALA A 151 -5.90 25.03 -16.02
C ALA A 151 -6.17 26.48 -16.39
#